data_AF-A0AA86VCV3-F1
#
_entry.id   AF-A0AA86VCV3-F1
#
_cell.length_a   1.000
_cell.length_b   1.000
_cell.length_c   1.000
_cell.angle_alpha   90.00
_cell.angle_beta   90.00
_cell.angle_gamma   90.00
#
_symmetry.space_group_name_H-M   'P 1'
#
loop_
_entity.id
_entity.type
_entity.pdbx_description
1 polymer ?
#
loop_
_entity_poly.entity_id
_entity_poly.type
_entity_poly.pdbx_seq_one_letter_code
_entity_poly.pdbx_strand_id
1 'polypeptide(L)'
;MADDLTQIAQLLNSTLCPDVAAVRAATDLLDRLSNNPFFPFRLLSISTGEGNQGPKIAAATYLKNLTRRNVTSSGDKPSNVSKEFKEQLIQALLQVELPVLKILVEVFRAIVVADFVKQNLWPELVPNLQFAIQNSHLISGSNTKWNTLNSVLVLHALLRPFQYFLNPKVAKEPVPPQLELISKDILVPLLAFFHQFVEKALANHGRAEKETEKVLLTICKCLHFAVKSYMPSTLAPLLPSFCQDLMRILSSLSFDYAVHQDDEYLMRLKTGKRSLLIFSALVTRHRKHSDK
;
A
#
# COMPACT_ATOMS: atom_id res chain seq x y z
N MET A 1 10.30 30.03 7.07
CA MET A 1 9.72 28.73 6.61
C MET A 1 10.22 28.31 5.24
N ALA A 2 10.19 29.18 4.21
CA ALA A 2 10.72 28.84 2.88
C ALA A 2 12.25 28.63 2.86
N ASP A 3 12.98 29.36 3.70
CA ASP A 3 14.44 29.30 3.79
C ASP A 3 14.92 27.91 4.29
N ASP A 4 14.31 27.41 5.38
CA ASP A 4 14.59 26.08 5.92
C ASP A 4 14.29 24.92 4.95
N LEU A 5 13.22 25.03 4.14
CA LEU A 5 12.88 23.99 3.14
C LEU A 5 13.94 23.94 2.04
N THR A 6 14.40 25.11 1.60
CA THR A 6 15.46 25.24 0.59
C THR A 6 16.77 24.66 1.11
N GLN A 7 17.13 24.97 2.36
CA GLN A 7 18.30 24.41 3.01
C GLN A 7 18.24 22.88 3.12
N ILE A 8 17.11 22.32 3.58
CA ILE A 8 16.95 20.87 3.68
C ILE A 8 17.04 20.20 2.30
N ALA A 9 16.41 20.79 1.28
CA ALA A 9 16.47 20.28 -0.09
C ALA A 9 17.91 20.29 -0.64
N GLN A 10 18.68 21.35 -0.37
CA GLN A 10 20.09 21.43 -0.74
C GLN A 10 20.93 20.35 -0.05
N LEU A 11 20.75 20.16 1.26
CA LEU A 11 21.44 19.12 2.01
C LEU A 11 21.09 17.72 1.47
N LEU A 12 19.80 17.46 1.20
CA LEU A 12 19.37 16.20 0.57
C LEU A 12 20.01 16.00 -0.80
N ASN A 13 20.14 17.04 -1.61
CA ASN A 13 20.81 16.95 -2.90
C ASN A 13 22.30 16.63 -2.73
N SER A 14 22.96 17.22 -1.73
CA SER A 14 24.36 16.91 -1.39
C SER A 14 24.56 15.45 -0.97
N THR A 15 23.53 14.77 -0.42
CA THR A 15 23.60 13.33 -0.12
C THR A 15 23.63 12.43 -1.38
N LEU A 16 23.36 12.99 -2.55
CA LEU A 16 23.42 12.30 -3.85
C LEU A 16 24.76 12.51 -4.57
N CYS A 17 25.66 13.31 -4.01
CA CYS A 17 26.98 13.61 -4.57
C CYS A 17 27.90 12.38 -4.46
N PRO A 18 28.82 12.15 -5.43
CA PRO A 18 29.84 11.11 -5.31
C PRO A 18 30.89 11.38 -4.21
N ASP A 19 31.03 12.63 -3.75
CA ASP A 19 31.98 12.99 -2.68
C ASP A 19 31.49 12.51 -1.30
N VAL A 20 32.22 11.53 -0.76
CA VAL A 20 31.96 10.93 0.56
C VAL A 20 32.02 11.96 1.69
N ALA A 21 32.90 12.96 1.62
CA ALA A 21 33.02 13.98 2.66
C ALA A 21 31.79 14.89 2.66
N ALA A 22 31.36 15.36 1.49
CA ALA A 22 30.12 16.13 1.33
C ALA A 22 28.88 15.34 1.78
N VAL A 23 28.77 14.06 1.44
CA VAL A 23 27.65 13.20 1.85
C VAL A 23 27.58 13.07 3.38
N ARG A 24 28.72 12.83 4.05
CA ARG A 24 28.79 12.74 5.51
C ARG A 24 28.40 14.05 6.18
N ALA A 25 28.99 15.17 5.73
CA ALA A 25 28.68 16.49 6.27
C ALA A 25 27.19 16.84 6.12
N ALA A 26 26.59 16.55 4.96
CA ALA A 26 25.17 16.77 4.73
C ALA A 26 24.29 15.88 5.63
N THR A 27 24.66 14.62 5.81
CA THR A 27 23.94 13.68 6.68
C THR A 27 23.98 14.12 8.14
N ASP A 28 25.15 14.54 8.65
CA ASP A 28 25.29 15.01 10.03
C ASP A 28 24.43 16.25 10.30
N LEU A 29 24.37 17.18 9.33
CA LEU A 29 23.52 18.37 9.43
C LEU A 29 22.03 18.00 9.39
N LEU A 30 21.62 17.08 8.52
CA LEU A 30 20.24 16.57 8.47
C LEU A 30 19.84 15.87 9.77
N ASP A 31 20.74 15.10 10.39
CA ASP A 31 20.48 14.45 11.68
C ASP A 31 20.34 15.47 12.81
N ARG A 32 21.11 16.57 12.81
CA ARG A 32 20.89 17.67 13.76
C ARG A 32 19.53 18.33 13.59
N LEU A 33 19.09 18.55 12.35
CA LEU A 33 17.78 19.11 12.02
C LEU A 33 16.62 18.15 12.39
N SER A 34 16.89 16.85 12.51
CA SER A 34 15.88 15.85 12.84
C SER A 34 15.25 16.00 14.23
N ASN A 35 15.90 16.76 15.12
CA ASN A 35 15.35 17.12 16.43
C ASN A 35 14.17 18.11 16.36
N ASN A 36 13.98 18.79 15.22
CA ASN A 36 12.88 19.71 15.04
C ASN A 36 11.56 18.94 14.77
N PRO A 37 10.47 19.19 15.53
CA PRO A 37 9.21 18.48 15.36
C PRO A 37 8.55 18.69 13.99
N PHE A 38 8.88 19.79 13.28
CA PHE A 38 8.39 20.06 11.93
C PHE A 38 9.25 19.38 10.83
N PHE A 39 10.38 18.78 11.18
CA PHE A 39 11.27 18.15 10.21
C PHE A 39 10.59 17.04 9.38
N PRO A 40 9.79 16.12 9.97
CA PRO A 40 9.03 15.13 9.19
C PRO A 40 8.09 15.76 8.15
N PHE A 41 7.41 16.85 8.51
CA PHE A 41 6.53 17.59 7.59
C PHE A 41 7.30 18.19 6.42
N ARG A 42 8.49 18.73 6.69
CA ARG A 42 9.37 19.30 5.65
C ARG A 42 9.87 18.22 4.68
N LEU A 43 10.29 17.07 5.21
CA LEU A 43 10.68 15.92 4.37
C LEU A 43 9.51 15.43 3.51
N LEU A 44 8.31 15.35 4.08
CA LEU A 44 7.11 14.98 3.34
C LEU A 44 6.83 15.98 2.22
N SER A 45 6.85 17.29 2.53
CA SER A 45 6.65 18.37 1.56
C SER A 45 7.65 18.31 0.40
N ILE A 46 8.94 18.10 0.68
CA ILE A 46 9.98 17.93 -0.36
C ILE A 46 9.71 16.67 -1.18
N SER A 47 9.32 15.56 -0.55
CA SER A 47 9.04 14.30 -1.27
C SER A 47 7.82 14.39 -2.20
N THR A 48 6.87 15.28 -1.90
CA THR A 48 5.64 15.48 -2.67
C THR A 48 5.72 16.67 -3.62
N GLY A 49 6.76 17.50 -3.50
CA GLY A 49 6.91 18.72 -4.28
C GLY A 49 7.16 18.49 -5.77
N GLU A 50 7.10 19.57 -6.53
CA GLU A 50 7.50 19.60 -7.94
C GLU A 50 9.04 19.59 -8.06
N GLY A 51 9.56 19.08 -9.18
CA GLY A 51 10.98 19.08 -9.49
C GLY A 51 11.62 17.69 -9.60
N ASN A 52 12.93 17.64 -9.38
CA ASN A 52 13.77 16.47 -9.67
C ASN A 52 13.46 15.25 -8.79
N GLN A 53 13.49 14.05 -9.40
CA GLN A 53 13.27 12.78 -8.70
C GLN A 53 14.25 12.52 -7.56
N GLY A 54 15.54 12.87 -7.74
CA GLY A 54 16.61 12.57 -6.78
C GLY A 54 16.30 13.11 -5.37
N PRO A 55 16.14 14.44 -5.20
CA PRO A 55 15.79 15.03 -3.91
C PRO A 55 14.48 14.50 -3.30
N LYS A 56 13.46 14.21 -4.12
CA LYS A 56 12.19 13.64 -3.64
C LYS A 56 12.38 12.26 -3.03
N ILE A 57 13.14 11.40 -3.71
CA ILE A 57 13.49 10.05 -3.25
C ILE A 57 14.38 10.12 -2.00
N ALA A 58 15.35 11.03 -1.97
CA ALA A 58 16.20 11.26 -0.81
C ALA A 58 15.37 11.68 0.42
N ALA A 59 14.46 12.64 0.25
CA ALA A 59 13.55 13.11 1.31
C ALA A 59 12.68 11.98 1.85
N ALA A 60 12.00 11.24 0.97
CA ALA A 60 11.17 10.10 1.35
C ALA A 60 11.98 9.01 2.07
N THR A 61 13.21 8.76 1.62
CA THR A 61 14.11 7.77 2.22
C THR A 61 14.55 8.19 3.62
N TYR A 62 14.90 9.47 3.79
CA TYR A 62 15.24 10.02 5.09
C TYR A 62 14.05 9.94 6.05
N LEU A 63 12.85 10.31 5.58
CA LEU A 63 11.62 10.22 6.34
C LEU A 63 11.32 8.79 6.79
N LYS A 64 11.44 7.81 5.89
CA LYS A 64 11.33 6.37 6.22
C LYS A 64 12.29 5.97 7.34
N ASN A 65 13.55 6.38 7.24
CA ASN A 65 14.56 6.03 8.24
C ASN A 65 14.29 6.71 9.58
N LEU A 66 13.89 7.98 9.57
CA LEU A 66 13.50 8.75 10.74
C LEU A 66 12.28 8.14 11.45
N THR A 67 11.21 7.87 10.70
CA THR A 67 10.00 7.22 11.24
C THR A 67 10.32 5.85 11.81
N ARG A 68 11.15 5.05 11.14
CA ARG A 68 11.57 3.76 11.67
C ARG A 68 12.29 3.92 13.01
N ARG A 69 13.25 4.84 13.14
CA ARG A 69 13.94 5.13 14.41
C ARG A 69 12.91 5.50 15.50
N ASN A 70 12.08 6.48 15.24
CA ASN A 70 11.18 7.06 16.25
C ASN A 70 10.06 6.10 16.68
N VAL A 71 9.51 5.32 15.74
CA VAL A 71 8.40 4.40 16.02
C VAL A 71 8.89 3.10 16.66
N THR A 72 10.06 2.58 16.26
CA THR A 72 10.59 1.33 16.83
C THR A 72 11.15 1.52 18.24
N SER A 73 11.70 2.70 18.56
CA SER A 73 12.15 3.05 19.90
C SER A 73 11.00 3.17 20.92
N SER A 74 9.75 3.34 20.48
CA SER A 74 8.59 3.46 21.36
C SER A 74 8.12 2.13 21.97
N GLY A 75 8.57 0.98 21.46
CA GLY A 75 8.16 -0.34 21.98
C GLY A 75 6.64 -0.58 21.85
N ASP A 76 5.96 -0.68 22.99
CA ASP A 76 4.49 -0.80 23.11
C ASP A 76 3.82 0.51 23.53
N LYS A 77 4.51 1.66 23.42
CA LYS A 77 3.89 2.97 23.56
C LYS A 77 3.35 3.47 22.22
N PRO A 78 2.31 4.32 22.22
CA PRO A 78 1.87 5.04 21.03
C PRO A 78 3.03 5.76 20.36
N SER A 79 3.00 5.86 19.03
CA SER A 79 3.97 6.70 18.34
C SER A 79 3.68 8.18 18.63
N ASN A 80 4.73 9.01 18.70
CA ASN A 80 4.58 10.46 18.84
C ASN A 80 4.19 11.15 17.51
N VAL A 81 3.60 10.40 16.58
CA VAL A 81 3.21 10.93 15.27
C VAL A 81 1.83 11.59 15.38
N SER A 82 1.80 12.89 15.10
CA SER A 82 0.58 13.70 15.22
C SER A 82 -0.48 13.29 14.20
N LYS A 83 -1.74 13.65 14.49
CA LYS A 83 -2.88 13.42 13.60
C LYS A 83 -2.72 14.18 12.28
N GLU A 84 -2.23 15.40 12.33
CA GLU A 84 -2.01 16.26 11.15
C GLU A 84 -0.97 15.64 10.22
N PHE A 85 0.11 15.06 10.76
CA PHE A 85 1.11 14.37 9.94
C PHE A 85 0.52 13.13 9.25
N LYS A 86 -0.26 12.35 9.99
CA LYS A 86 -0.96 11.15 9.48
C LYS A 86 -1.89 11.50 8.31
N GLU A 87 -2.66 12.59 8.44
CA GLU A 87 -3.55 13.08 7.38
C GLU A 87 -2.76 13.54 6.14
N GLN A 88 -1.71 14.35 6.32
CA GLN A 88 -0.86 14.79 5.21
C GLN A 88 -0.16 13.61 4.53
N LEU A 89 0.29 12.60 5.29
CA LEU A 89 0.90 11.40 4.75
C LEU A 89 -0.09 10.62 3.87
N ILE A 90 -1.33 10.43 4.32
CA ILE A 90 -2.36 9.77 3.49
C ILE A 90 -2.57 10.57 2.19
N GLN A 91 -2.75 11.89 2.27
CA GLN A 91 -2.95 12.71 1.07
C GLN A 91 -1.78 12.63 0.10
N ALA A 92 -0.55 12.62 0.62
CA ALA A 92 0.66 12.44 -0.17
C ALA A 92 0.66 11.07 -0.89
N LEU A 93 0.39 9.98 -0.17
CA LEU A 93 0.39 8.63 -0.74
C LEU A 93 -0.60 8.50 -1.91
N LEU A 94 -1.74 9.17 -1.84
CA LEU A 94 -2.77 9.10 -2.89
C LEU A 94 -2.39 9.81 -4.20
N GLN A 95 -1.36 10.67 -4.18
CA GLN A 95 -1.05 11.60 -5.28
C GLN A 95 0.39 11.50 -5.81
N VAL A 96 1.34 11.02 -5.01
CA VAL A 96 2.73 10.94 -5.44
C VAL A 96 2.95 9.89 -6.54
N GLU A 97 4.00 10.10 -7.31
CA GLU A 97 4.48 9.14 -8.30
C GLU A 97 5.04 7.85 -7.68
N LEU A 98 5.00 6.77 -8.46
CA LEU A 98 5.27 5.41 -7.99
C LEU A 98 6.65 5.22 -7.30
N PRO A 99 7.78 5.80 -7.78
CA PRO A 99 9.07 5.67 -7.09
C PRO A 99 9.04 6.21 -5.65
N VAL A 100 8.42 7.38 -5.46
CA VAL A 100 8.28 8.01 -4.13
C VAL A 100 7.26 7.24 -3.29
N LEU A 101 6.13 6.84 -3.89
CA LEU A 101 5.09 6.04 -3.22
C LEU A 101 5.68 4.80 -2.55
N LYS A 102 6.50 4.02 -3.28
CA LYS A 102 7.13 2.79 -2.78
C LYS A 102 7.93 3.00 -1.50
N ILE A 103 8.46 4.20 -1.28
CA ILE A 103 9.22 4.55 -0.09
C ILE A 103 8.29 5.04 1.02
N LEU A 104 7.35 5.93 0.68
CA LEU A 104 6.39 6.48 1.65
C LEU A 104 5.43 5.42 2.21
N VAL A 105 5.09 4.36 1.46
CA VAL A 105 4.29 3.24 2.01
C VAL A 105 5.01 2.52 3.16
N GLU A 106 6.34 2.56 3.22
CA GLU A 106 7.09 2.00 4.33
C GLU A 106 7.06 2.91 5.57
N VAL A 107 6.99 4.24 5.38
CA VAL A 107 6.68 5.21 6.45
C VAL A 107 5.30 4.91 7.03
N PHE A 108 4.30 4.82 6.16
CA PHE A 108 2.92 4.51 6.50
C PHE A 108 2.80 3.19 7.26
N ARG A 109 3.43 2.13 6.75
CA ARG A 109 3.40 0.81 7.38
C ARG A 109 3.96 0.81 8.79
N ALA A 110 5.04 1.56 9.05
CA ALA A 110 5.61 1.66 10.39
C ALA A 110 4.59 2.30 11.37
N ILE A 111 3.95 3.39 10.95
CA ILE A 111 2.93 4.08 11.75
C ILE A 111 1.69 3.20 11.95
N VAL A 112 1.22 2.51 10.91
CA VAL A 112 0.09 1.58 10.98
C VAL A 112 0.35 0.48 12.02
N VAL A 113 1.53 -0.13 12.02
CA VAL A 113 1.86 -1.18 12.98
C VAL A 113 1.80 -0.64 14.42
N ALA A 114 2.38 0.53 14.67
CA ALA A 114 2.40 1.11 16.01
C ALA A 114 1.01 1.61 16.45
N ASP A 115 0.39 2.46 15.65
CA ASP A 115 -0.78 3.22 16.12
C ASP A 115 -2.10 2.53 15.80
N PHE A 116 -2.20 1.82 14.68
CA PHE A 116 -3.46 1.18 14.28
C PHE A 116 -3.55 -0.28 14.74
N VAL A 117 -2.50 -1.07 14.51
CA VAL A 117 -2.49 -2.51 14.84
C VAL A 117 -2.28 -2.73 16.33
N LYS A 118 -1.22 -2.17 16.91
CA LYS A 118 -0.88 -2.40 18.32
C LYS A 118 -1.76 -1.58 19.28
N GLN A 119 -2.00 -0.30 18.98
CA GLN A 119 -2.64 0.62 19.92
C GLN A 119 -4.11 0.94 19.60
N ASN A 120 -4.56 0.69 18.37
CA ASN A 120 -5.90 1.05 17.90
C ASN A 120 -6.27 2.54 18.08
N LEU A 121 -5.30 3.44 17.88
CA LEU A 121 -5.39 4.90 18.05
C LEU A 121 -5.48 5.67 16.73
N TRP A 122 -5.99 5.03 15.67
CA TRP A 122 -6.19 5.70 14.37
C TRP A 122 -7.53 5.30 13.72
N PRO A 123 -8.66 5.65 14.36
CA PRO A 123 -9.99 5.22 13.91
C PRO A 123 -10.37 5.77 12.52
N GLU A 124 -9.86 6.93 12.14
CA GLU A 124 -10.18 7.56 10.85
C GLU A 124 -9.49 6.88 9.65
N LEU A 125 -8.54 5.98 9.89
CA LEU A 125 -7.74 5.37 8.83
C LEU A 125 -8.58 4.59 7.81
N VAL A 126 -9.46 3.71 8.30
CA VAL A 126 -10.31 2.87 7.45
C VAL A 126 -11.32 3.71 6.66
N PRO A 127 -12.16 4.58 7.27
CA PRO A 127 -13.13 5.37 6.52
C PRO A 127 -12.47 6.33 5.53
N ASN A 128 -11.33 6.96 5.87
CA ASN A 128 -10.62 7.84 4.95
C ASN A 128 -10.07 7.09 3.74
N LEU A 129 -9.51 5.89 3.95
CA LEU A 129 -8.99 5.07 2.85
C LEU A 129 -10.12 4.50 1.99
N GLN A 130 -11.23 4.09 2.59
CA GLN A 130 -12.44 3.68 1.86
C GLN A 130 -12.91 4.80 0.92
N PHE A 131 -13.07 6.01 1.48
CA PHE A 131 -13.49 7.19 0.71
C PHE A 131 -12.50 7.49 -0.43
N ALA A 132 -11.20 7.38 -0.16
CA ALA A 132 -10.16 7.60 -1.17
C ALA A 132 -10.20 6.58 -2.31
N ILE A 133 -10.46 5.30 -2.02
CA ILE A 133 -10.60 4.26 -3.04
C ILE A 133 -11.83 4.53 -3.91
N GLN A 134 -12.99 4.77 -3.29
CA GLN A 134 -14.25 5.02 -4.00
C GLN A 134 -14.22 6.27 -4.89
N ASN A 135 -13.44 7.28 -4.48
CA ASN A 135 -13.31 8.55 -5.20
C ASN A 135 -11.98 8.67 -5.98
N SER A 136 -11.38 7.54 -6.35
CA SER A 136 -10.17 7.50 -7.18
C SER A 136 -10.51 7.39 -8.67
N HIS A 137 -9.62 7.90 -9.53
CA HIS A 137 -9.95 8.23 -10.93
C HIS A 137 -10.51 7.06 -11.78
N LEU A 138 -10.07 5.81 -11.57
CA LEU A 138 -10.63 4.66 -12.29
C LEU A 138 -11.96 4.15 -11.71
N ILE A 139 -12.31 4.51 -10.48
CA ILE A 139 -13.51 4.02 -9.79
C ILE A 139 -14.65 5.03 -9.88
N SER A 140 -14.38 6.32 -9.57
CA SER A 140 -15.41 7.35 -9.62
C SER A 140 -15.69 7.89 -11.02
N GLY A 141 -14.76 7.70 -11.96
CA GLY A 141 -14.82 8.33 -13.28
C GLY A 141 -14.74 9.86 -13.26
N SER A 142 -14.45 10.47 -12.09
CA SER A 142 -14.32 11.92 -11.91
C SER A 142 -12.87 12.38 -12.08
N ASN A 143 -12.67 13.68 -12.38
CA ASN A 143 -11.35 14.30 -12.49
C ASN A 143 -10.72 14.56 -11.10
N THR A 144 -10.60 13.49 -10.32
CA THR A 144 -9.97 13.46 -9.00
C THR A 144 -8.46 13.37 -9.13
N LYS A 145 -7.74 14.00 -8.19
CA LYS A 145 -6.27 13.87 -8.10
C LYS A 145 -5.84 12.52 -7.51
N TRP A 146 -6.76 11.73 -6.98
CA TRP A 146 -6.46 10.47 -6.31
C TRP A 146 -6.25 9.33 -7.30
N ASN A 147 -5.03 8.78 -7.27
CA ASN A 147 -4.68 7.68 -8.13
C ASN A 147 -5.22 6.34 -7.55
N THR A 148 -5.99 5.60 -8.35
CA THR A 148 -6.59 4.31 -7.94
C THR A 148 -5.53 3.26 -7.63
N LEU A 149 -4.45 3.18 -8.40
CA LEU A 149 -3.34 2.26 -8.09
C LEU A 149 -2.68 2.64 -6.76
N ASN A 150 -2.49 3.93 -6.49
CA ASN A 150 -1.95 4.40 -5.23
C ASN A 150 -2.84 4.02 -4.05
N SER A 151 -4.16 4.26 -4.13
CA SER A 151 -5.10 3.95 -3.05
C SER A 151 -5.13 2.45 -2.72
N VAL A 152 -5.10 1.57 -3.74
CA VAL A 152 -5.02 0.12 -3.50
C VAL A 152 -3.63 -0.35 -3.03
N LEU A 153 -2.55 0.36 -3.37
CA LEU A 153 -1.21 0.10 -2.81
C LEU A 153 -1.12 0.49 -1.32
N VAL A 154 -1.79 1.57 -0.91
CA VAL A 154 -1.93 1.94 0.50
C VAL A 154 -2.74 0.89 1.26
N LEU A 155 -3.85 0.42 0.69
CA LEU A 155 -4.60 -0.71 1.24
C LEU A 155 -3.75 -1.98 1.38
N HIS A 156 -2.96 -2.31 0.36
CA HIS A 156 -2.05 -3.44 0.41
C HIS A 156 -1.01 -3.30 1.54
N ALA A 157 -0.48 -2.10 1.76
CA ALA A 157 0.42 -1.81 2.87
C ALA A 157 -0.29 -1.93 4.24
N LEU A 158 -1.54 -1.48 4.34
CA LEU A 158 -2.39 -1.61 5.54
C LEU A 158 -2.68 -3.07 5.89
N LEU A 159 -2.88 -3.93 4.89
CA LEU A 159 -3.17 -5.36 5.10
C LEU A 159 -1.93 -6.20 5.43
N ARG A 160 -0.72 -5.69 5.15
CA ARG A 160 0.52 -6.45 5.29
C ARG A 160 0.79 -6.99 6.70
N PRO A 161 0.53 -6.25 7.80
CA PRO A 161 0.67 -6.78 9.16
C PRO A 161 -0.22 -7.99 9.43
N PHE A 162 -1.36 -8.12 8.75
CA PHE A 162 -2.33 -9.19 8.96
C PHE A 162 -2.10 -10.44 8.08
N GLN A 163 -1.10 -10.43 7.20
CA GLN A 163 -0.85 -11.59 6.33
C GLN A 163 -0.49 -12.86 7.13
N TYR A 164 0.08 -12.69 8.32
CA TYR A 164 0.45 -13.75 9.24
C TYR A 164 -0.09 -13.41 10.63
N PHE A 165 -0.45 -14.43 11.40
CA PHE A 165 -0.60 -14.28 12.84
C PHE A 165 0.71 -13.68 13.40
N LEU A 166 0.59 -12.58 14.15
CA LEU A 166 1.68 -11.77 14.69
C LEU A 166 2.53 -12.54 15.71
N ASN A 167 1.98 -13.58 16.34
CA ASN A 167 2.66 -14.37 17.36
C ASN A 167 2.58 -15.88 17.09
N PRO A 168 3.66 -16.51 16.59
CA PRO A 168 3.69 -17.95 16.32
C PRO A 168 3.67 -18.81 17.61
N LYS A 169 3.78 -18.20 18.80
CA LYS A 169 3.79 -18.90 20.09
C LYS A 169 2.41 -19.08 20.70
N VAL A 170 1.37 -18.44 20.15
CA VAL A 170 0.00 -18.55 20.66
C VAL A 170 -0.73 -19.65 19.89
N ALA A 171 -1.35 -20.59 20.60
CA ALA A 171 -2.07 -21.71 20.00
C ALA A 171 -3.24 -21.26 19.09
N LYS A 172 -3.86 -20.12 19.42
CA LYS A 172 -4.84 -19.40 18.59
C LYS A 172 -4.67 -17.91 18.84
N GLU A 173 -4.06 -17.20 17.91
CA GLU A 173 -4.03 -15.74 17.99
C GLU A 173 -5.44 -15.19 17.76
N PRO A 174 -5.95 -14.30 18.63
CA PRO A 174 -7.23 -13.65 18.38
C PRO A 174 -7.11 -12.83 17.10
N VAL A 175 -8.10 -12.98 16.23
CA VAL A 175 -8.17 -12.21 14.99
C VAL A 175 -8.22 -10.73 15.34
N PRO A 176 -7.33 -9.90 14.79
CA PRO A 176 -7.38 -8.47 15.05
C PRO A 176 -8.71 -7.90 14.55
N PRO A 177 -9.52 -7.24 15.40
CA PRO A 177 -10.81 -6.65 15.00
C PRO A 177 -10.64 -5.65 13.85
N GLN A 178 -9.46 -5.06 13.71
CA GLN A 178 -9.08 -4.20 12.59
C GLN A 178 -9.17 -4.91 11.23
N LEU A 179 -8.84 -6.20 11.14
CA LEU A 179 -8.94 -6.93 9.86
C LEU A 179 -10.40 -7.15 9.46
N GLU A 180 -11.29 -7.45 10.42
CA GLU A 180 -12.73 -7.54 10.18
C GLU A 180 -13.33 -6.18 9.77
N LEU A 181 -12.87 -5.09 10.40
CA LEU A 181 -13.26 -3.73 10.02
C LEU A 181 -12.83 -3.38 8.59
N ILE A 182 -11.55 -3.61 8.24
CA ILE A 182 -11.05 -3.40 6.87
C ILE A 182 -11.81 -4.27 5.87
N SER A 183 -12.11 -5.51 6.25
CA SER A 183 -12.86 -6.44 5.41
C SER A 183 -14.25 -5.91 5.09
N LYS A 184 -15.01 -5.55 6.13
CA LYS A 184 -16.37 -5.04 6.02
C LYS A 184 -16.43 -3.75 5.21
N ASP A 185 -15.60 -2.77 5.55
CA ASP A 185 -15.75 -1.42 5.04
C ASP A 185 -14.99 -1.19 3.74
N ILE A 186 -13.91 -1.92 3.48
CA ILE A 186 -13.08 -1.74 2.27
C ILE A 186 -13.15 -2.95 1.34
N LEU A 187 -12.82 -4.16 1.81
CA LEU A 187 -12.65 -5.31 0.91
C LEU A 187 -13.97 -5.75 0.26
N VAL A 188 -15.07 -5.75 1.01
CA VAL A 188 -16.40 -6.10 0.49
C VAL A 188 -16.82 -5.16 -0.64
N PRO A 189 -16.84 -3.81 -0.47
CA PRO A 189 -17.11 -2.90 -1.58
C PRO A 189 -16.10 -3.02 -2.73
N LEU A 190 -14.82 -3.29 -2.43
CA LEU A 190 -13.77 -3.44 -3.42
C LEU A 190 -13.99 -4.65 -4.34
N LEU A 191 -14.67 -5.71 -3.88
CA LEU A 191 -15.01 -6.86 -4.73
C LEU A 191 -15.98 -6.49 -5.86
N ALA A 192 -16.89 -5.54 -5.66
CA ALA A 192 -17.77 -5.06 -6.72
C ALA A 192 -16.96 -4.36 -7.83
N PHE A 193 -16.00 -3.50 -7.45
CA PHE A 193 -15.09 -2.87 -8.42
C PHE A 193 -14.14 -3.88 -9.05
N PHE A 194 -13.69 -4.88 -8.29
CA PHE A 194 -12.86 -5.97 -8.83
C PHE A 194 -13.57 -6.69 -9.96
N HIS A 195 -14.82 -7.07 -9.77
CA HIS A 195 -15.64 -7.70 -10.81
C HIS A 195 -15.72 -6.82 -12.08
N GLN A 196 -15.99 -5.52 -11.92
CA GLN A 196 -16.02 -4.58 -13.05
C GLN A 196 -14.67 -4.48 -13.78
N PHE A 197 -13.56 -4.46 -13.05
CA PHE A 197 -12.23 -4.47 -13.65
C PHE A 197 -11.95 -5.77 -14.40
N VAL A 198 -12.41 -6.92 -13.89
CA VAL A 198 -12.28 -8.22 -14.56
C VAL A 198 -13.06 -8.22 -15.86
N GLU A 199 -14.32 -7.81 -15.84
CA GLU A 199 -15.15 -7.68 -17.06
C GLU A 199 -14.50 -6.75 -18.09
N LYS A 200 -14.07 -5.55 -17.67
CA LYS A 200 -13.36 -4.59 -18.56
C LYS A 200 -12.10 -5.21 -19.16
N ALA A 201 -11.31 -5.91 -18.34
CA ALA A 201 -10.04 -6.47 -18.77
C ALA A 201 -10.20 -7.71 -19.68
N LEU A 202 -11.34 -8.40 -19.63
CA LEU A 202 -11.67 -9.53 -20.50
C LEU A 202 -12.34 -9.11 -21.80
N ALA A 203 -13.20 -8.08 -21.75
CA ALA A 203 -13.88 -7.54 -22.94
C ALA A 203 -12.90 -7.03 -24.01
N ASN A 204 -11.74 -6.52 -23.60
CA ASN A 204 -10.74 -5.98 -24.52
C ASN A 204 -9.81 -7.04 -25.16
N HIS A 205 -10.22 -8.32 -25.22
CA HIS A 205 -9.45 -9.43 -25.81
C HIS A 205 -7.97 -9.49 -25.37
N GLY A 206 -7.69 -9.17 -24.10
CA GLY A 206 -6.34 -9.19 -23.54
C GLY A 206 -5.53 -7.89 -23.72
N ARG A 207 -6.05 -6.87 -24.40
CA ARG A 207 -5.51 -5.48 -24.41
C ARG A 207 -6.18 -4.65 -23.32
N ALA A 208 -6.15 -5.13 -22.08
CA ALA A 208 -6.59 -4.34 -20.96
C ALA A 208 -5.61 -3.18 -20.73
N GLU A 209 -6.12 -1.98 -20.41
CA GLU A 209 -5.25 -0.85 -20.07
C GLU A 209 -4.25 -1.26 -18.99
N LYS A 210 -2.96 -1.01 -19.21
CA LYS A 210 -1.86 -1.29 -18.27
C LYS A 210 -2.15 -0.92 -16.81
N GLU A 211 -2.88 0.17 -16.59
CA GLU A 211 -3.26 0.59 -15.25
C GLU A 211 -4.33 -0.31 -14.63
N THR A 212 -5.33 -0.74 -15.39
CA THR A 212 -6.36 -1.71 -14.95
C THR A 212 -5.72 -3.04 -14.53
N GLU A 213 -4.76 -3.55 -15.30
CA GLU A 213 -4.01 -4.78 -14.94
C GLU A 213 -3.22 -4.63 -13.62
N LYS A 214 -2.60 -3.47 -13.41
CA LYS A 214 -1.87 -3.19 -12.16
C LYS A 214 -2.82 -3.10 -10.96
N VAL A 215 -4.00 -2.50 -11.15
CA VAL A 215 -5.03 -2.42 -10.11
C VAL A 215 -5.55 -3.82 -9.78
N LEU A 216 -5.94 -4.62 -10.79
CA LEU A 216 -6.37 -6.02 -10.60
C LEU A 216 -5.34 -6.83 -9.83
N LEU A 217 -4.08 -6.80 -10.26
CA LEU A 217 -2.98 -7.49 -9.57
C LEU A 217 -2.88 -7.04 -8.11
N THR A 218 -3.03 -5.75 -7.85
CA THR A 218 -2.89 -5.18 -6.49
C THR A 218 -4.07 -5.55 -5.61
N ILE A 219 -5.30 -5.54 -6.13
CA ILE A 219 -6.49 -6.04 -5.43
C ILE A 219 -6.32 -7.52 -5.07
N CYS A 220 -5.87 -8.37 -6.02
CA CYS A 220 -5.57 -9.78 -5.71
C CYS A 220 -4.49 -9.93 -4.63
N LYS A 221 -3.50 -9.01 -4.57
CA LYS A 221 -2.52 -9.01 -3.46
C LYS A 221 -3.14 -8.63 -2.13
N CYS A 222 -4.02 -7.63 -2.08
CA CYS A 222 -4.78 -7.25 -0.90
C CYS A 222 -5.59 -8.44 -0.38
N LEU A 223 -6.40 -9.05 -1.25
CA LEU A 223 -7.25 -10.18 -0.90
C LEU A 223 -6.42 -11.38 -0.46
N HIS A 224 -5.31 -11.69 -1.14
CA HIS A 224 -4.39 -12.73 -0.69
C HIS A 224 -3.86 -12.48 0.72
N PHE A 225 -3.46 -11.24 1.07
CA PHE A 225 -3.00 -10.92 2.43
C PHE A 225 -4.13 -11.04 3.45
N ALA A 226 -5.32 -10.55 3.13
CA ALA A 226 -6.47 -10.63 4.02
C ALA A 226 -6.87 -12.08 4.35
N VAL A 227 -6.84 -12.98 3.35
CA VAL A 227 -7.26 -14.38 3.52
C VAL A 227 -6.11 -15.33 3.86
N LYS A 228 -4.87 -14.85 3.98
CA LYS A 228 -3.71 -15.76 4.08
C LYS A 228 -3.70 -16.60 5.35
N SER A 229 -4.05 -16.00 6.48
CA SER A 229 -3.97 -16.64 7.80
C SER A 229 -5.33 -16.78 8.48
N TYR A 230 -6.31 -15.95 8.10
CA TYR A 230 -7.66 -15.95 8.62
C TYR A 230 -8.66 -15.69 7.49
N MET A 231 -9.90 -16.14 7.60
CA MET A 231 -10.97 -15.84 6.66
C MET A 231 -11.92 -14.80 7.30
N PRO A 232 -11.92 -13.53 6.86
CA PRO A 232 -12.86 -12.54 7.36
C PRO A 232 -14.31 -12.97 7.19
N SER A 233 -15.09 -12.81 8.26
CA SER A 233 -16.47 -13.26 8.34
C SER A 233 -17.36 -12.63 7.26
N THR A 234 -17.07 -11.37 6.91
CA THR A 234 -17.79 -10.58 5.91
C THR A 234 -17.40 -10.92 4.47
N LEU A 235 -16.21 -11.49 4.24
CA LEU A 235 -15.78 -11.96 2.91
C LEU A 235 -16.26 -13.37 2.60
N ALA A 236 -16.43 -14.22 3.62
CA ALA A 236 -16.79 -15.62 3.41
C ALA A 236 -18.04 -15.83 2.54
N PRO A 237 -19.14 -15.07 2.69
CA PRO A 237 -20.32 -15.21 1.83
C PRO A 237 -20.09 -14.80 0.36
N LEU A 238 -19.05 -14.00 0.09
CA LEU A 238 -18.74 -13.48 -1.25
C LEU A 238 -17.69 -14.34 -1.97
N LEU A 239 -17.22 -15.43 -1.36
CA LEU A 239 -16.24 -16.32 -1.98
C LEU A 239 -16.70 -16.89 -3.32
N PRO A 240 -17.96 -17.31 -3.53
CA PRO A 240 -18.35 -17.92 -4.80
C PRO A 240 -18.18 -16.96 -5.98
N SER A 241 -18.68 -15.72 -5.87
CA SER A 241 -18.55 -14.70 -6.92
C SER A 241 -17.09 -14.30 -7.11
N PHE A 242 -16.35 -14.10 -6.03
CA PHE A 242 -14.93 -13.76 -6.11
C PHE A 242 -14.11 -14.88 -6.79
N CYS A 243 -14.36 -16.14 -6.44
CA CYS A 243 -13.69 -17.28 -7.07
C CYS A 243 -14.04 -17.40 -8.55
N GLN A 244 -15.27 -17.07 -8.96
CA GLN A 244 -15.67 -17.04 -10.36
C GLN A 244 -14.83 -16.02 -11.15
N ASP A 245 -14.64 -14.81 -10.62
CA ASP A 245 -13.78 -13.81 -11.25
C ASP A 245 -12.32 -14.26 -11.33
N LEU A 246 -11.79 -14.90 -10.28
CA LEU A 246 -10.44 -15.49 -10.31
C LEU A 246 -10.31 -16.59 -11.37
N MET A 247 -11.31 -17.46 -11.52
CA MET A 247 -11.33 -18.51 -12.55
C MET A 247 -11.39 -17.91 -13.96
N ARG A 248 -12.15 -16.83 -14.16
CA ARG A 248 -12.19 -16.10 -15.44
C ARG A 248 -10.82 -15.50 -15.79
N ILE A 249 -10.12 -14.91 -14.82
CA ILE A 249 -8.74 -14.44 -15.01
C ILE A 249 -7.84 -15.61 -15.40
N LEU A 250 -7.90 -16.75 -14.70
CA LEU A 250 -7.08 -17.92 -15.01
C LEU A 250 -7.37 -18.48 -16.42
N SER A 251 -8.63 -18.48 -16.83
CA SER A 251 -9.08 -18.94 -18.15
C SER A 251 -8.64 -18.01 -19.28
N SER A 252 -8.27 -16.76 -18.97
CA SER A 252 -7.76 -15.78 -19.94
C SER A 252 -6.25 -15.82 -20.16
N LEU A 253 -5.52 -16.64 -19.40
CA LEU A 253 -4.06 -16.75 -19.54
C LEU A 253 -3.72 -17.48 -20.84
N SER A 254 -2.68 -17.05 -21.54
CA SER A 254 -2.39 -17.55 -22.89
C SER A 254 -1.13 -18.42 -23.10
N PHE A 255 0.04 -18.33 -22.47
CA PHE A 255 1.22 -19.20 -22.71
C PHE A 255 1.81 -19.37 -24.14
N ASP A 256 1.06 -19.16 -25.22
CA ASP A 256 1.46 -19.46 -26.61
C ASP A 256 2.39 -18.40 -27.23
N TYR A 257 2.65 -17.29 -26.54
CA TYR A 257 3.47 -16.21 -27.06
C TYR A 257 4.95 -16.42 -26.75
N ALA A 258 5.76 -16.52 -27.82
CA ALA A 258 7.20 -16.28 -27.74
C ALA A 258 7.45 -14.90 -27.11
N VAL A 259 8.43 -14.81 -26.22
CA VAL A 259 8.71 -13.75 -25.23
C VAL A 259 8.92 -12.36 -25.87
N HIS A 260 7.87 -11.76 -26.42
CA HIS A 260 7.75 -10.31 -26.58
C HIS A 260 6.84 -9.84 -25.45
N GLN A 261 7.48 -9.64 -24.29
CA GLN A 261 6.85 -9.22 -23.04
C GLN A 261 6.27 -7.81 -23.18
N ASP A 262 5.05 -7.70 -23.68
CA ASP A 262 4.24 -6.53 -23.33
C ASP A 262 4.02 -6.54 -21.82
N ASP A 263 4.38 -5.44 -21.17
CA ASP A 263 4.29 -5.23 -19.72
C ASP A 263 2.91 -5.62 -19.16
N GLU A 264 1.86 -5.45 -19.97
CA GLU A 264 0.46 -5.75 -19.63
C GLU A 264 0.21 -7.25 -19.47
N TYR A 265 0.64 -8.05 -20.44
CA TYR A 265 0.48 -9.51 -20.39
C TYR A 265 1.26 -10.13 -19.22
N LEU A 266 2.44 -9.58 -18.93
CA LEU A 266 3.20 -9.95 -17.73
C LEU A 266 2.42 -9.65 -16.43
N MET A 267 1.65 -8.56 -16.37
CA MET A 267 0.79 -8.27 -15.22
C MET A 267 -0.36 -9.28 -15.13
N ARG A 268 -1.01 -9.62 -16.25
CA ARG A 268 -2.08 -10.65 -16.29
C ARG A 268 -1.59 -12.00 -15.76
N LEU A 269 -0.40 -12.45 -16.17
CA LEU A 269 0.24 -13.66 -15.64
C LEU A 269 0.51 -13.56 -14.13
N LYS A 270 1.00 -12.40 -13.66
CA LYS A 270 1.20 -12.17 -12.22
C LYS A 270 -0.12 -12.22 -11.44
N THR A 271 -1.21 -11.71 -12.03
CA THR A 271 -2.56 -11.78 -11.46
C THR A 271 -3.01 -13.23 -11.39
N GLY A 272 -2.88 -14.00 -12.46
CA GLY A 272 -3.18 -15.44 -12.48
C GLY A 272 -2.40 -16.23 -11.43
N LYS A 273 -1.08 -16.00 -11.31
CA LYS A 273 -0.27 -16.57 -10.23
C LYS A 273 -0.85 -16.23 -8.84
N ARG A 274 -1.34 -15.00 -8.66
CA ARG A 274 -1.93 -14.58 -7.39
C ARG A 274 -3.28 -15.25 -7.13
N SER A 275 -4.10 -15.45 -8.15
CA SER A 275 -5.33 -16.25 -8.08
C SER A 275 -5.05 -17.66 -7.58
N LEU A 276 -4.03 -18.34 -8.12
CA LEU A 276 -3.62 -19.68 -7.67
C LEU A 276 -3.18 -19.69 -6.20
N LEU A 277 -2.45 -18.67 -5.74
CA LEU A 277 -2.06 -18.54 -4.33
C LEU A 277 -3.26 -18.31 -3.41
N ILE A 278 -4.30 -17.62 -3.88
CA ILE A 278 -5.55 -17.45 -3.13
C ILE A 278 -6.26 -18.80 -3.04
N PHE A 279 -6.46 -19.51 -4.14
CA PHE A 279 -7.05 -20.86 -4.13
C PHE A 279 -6.30 -21.82 -3.21
N SER A 280 -4.96 -21.79 -3.24
CA SER A 280 -4.14 -22.58 -2.32
C SER A 280 -4.44 -22.25 -0.86
N ALA A 281 -4.55 -20.98 -0.48
CA ALA A 281 -4.92 -20.59 0.88
C ALA A 281 -6.35 -21.04 1.25
N LEU A 282 -7.30 -20.93 0.32
CA LEU A 282 -8.69 -21.37 0.52
C LEU A 282 -8.75 -22.87 0.82
N VAL A 283 -8.13 -23.70 -0.01
CA VAL A 283 -8.18 -25.17 0.13
C VAL A 283 -7.38 -25.66 1.34
N THR A 284 -6.21 -25.07 1.61
CA THR A 284 -5.32 -25.56 2.69
C THR A 284 -5.69 -25.06 4.08
N ARG A 285 -6.27 -23.85 4.21
CA ARG A 285 -6.51 -23.19 5.50
C ARG A 285 -7.98 -22.90 5.77
N HIS A 286 -8.78 -22.71 4.72
CA HIS A 286 -10.17 -22.28 4.83
C HIS A 286 -11.15 -23.28 4.24
N ARG A 287 -10.78 -24.57 4.24
CA ARG A 287 -11.54 -25.68 3.65
C ARG A 287 -13.02 -25.67 4.03
N LYS A 288 -13.32 -25.35 5.30
CA LYS A 288 -14.69 -25.25 5.84
C LYS A 288 -15.59 -24.22 5.12
N HIS A 289 -14.98 -23.25 4.44
CA HIS A 289 -15.65 -22.20 3.67
C HIS A 289 -15.59 -22.47 2.17
N SER A 290 -14.58 -23.19 1.67
CA SER A 290 -14.39 -23.43 0.23
C SER A 290 -15.01 -24.73 -0.28
N ASP A 291 -15.28 -25.70 0.59
CA ASP A 291 -15.91 -26.97 0.21
C ASP A 291 -17.44 -26.85 0.01
N LYS A 292 -18.01 -25.67 0.26
CA LYS A 292 -19.43 -25.35 0.07
C LYS A 292 -19.64 -24.66 -1.27
#